data_AF-A0A809RB06-F1
#
_entry.id   AF-A0A809RB06-F1
#
_cell.length_a   1.000
_cell.length_b   1.000
_cell.length_c   1.000
_cell.angle_alpha   90.00
_cell.angle_beta   90.00
_cell.angle_gamma   90.00
#
_symmetry.space_group_name_H-M   'P 1'
#
loop_
_entity.id
_entity.type
_entity.pdbx_description
1 polymer ?
#
loop_
_entity_poly.entity_id
_entity_poly.type
_entity_poly.pdbx_seq_one_letter_code
_entity_poly.pdbx_strand_id
1 'polypeptide(L)'
;MRIVALPLVGALVGISAAQGGSPSGPFATTGPDVSVVITEHATGADIVEITATRAEYPAALLSQQISALGKYLNSEPRVLRVFEQSLDPENQRLSFLKATFAVDGLIDRRLGVLRLEPLARAFAGAASPNTVQGLSVIFDGELPTASTIQSFESTAVSIAGRVTRDPTGIEYRIRLKTQKADEIRIPESANEQTEPQAPSSSTGGPPAYAWVFLGLAGIAAGALVYFALLRSQRAKRP
;
A
#
# COMPACT_ATOMS: atom_id res chain seq x y z
N MET A 1 59.22 -15.60 33.73
CA MET A 1 57.79 -15.34 34.01
C MET A 1 57.24 -14.46 32.91
N ARG A 2 56.17 -14.91 32.26
CA ARG A 2 55.58 -14.34 31.05
C ARG A 2 54.72 -13.11 31.40
N ILE A 3 54.91 -11.99 30.70
CA ILE A 3 53.90 -10.94 30.58
C ILE A 3 53.50 -10.93 29.11
N VAL A 4 52.30 -11.46 28.86
CA VAL A 4 51.66 -11.51 27.54
C VAL A 4 50.98 -10.17 27.31
N ALA A 5 51.39 -9.48 26.25
CA ALA A 5 50.68 -8.34 25.70
C ALA A 5 49.46 -8.87 24.91
N LEU A 6 48.26 -8.46 25.32
CA LEU A 6 47.02 -8.68 24.57
C LEU A 6 46.81 -7.47 23.63
N PRO A 7 46.80 -7.63 22.30
CA PRO A 7 46.11 -6.69 21.43
C PRO A 7 44.62 -7.05 21.41
N LEU A 8 43.81 -6.11 21.90
CA LEU A 8 42.36 -6.12 21.86
C LEU A 8 41.90 -6.03 20.39
N VAL A 9 41.36 -7.13 19.85
CA VAL A 9 40.73 -7.16 18.52
C VAL A 9 39.46 -6.32 18.57
N GLY A 10 39.46 -5.20 17.85
CA GLY A 10 38.28 -4.36 17.65
C GLY A 10 37.26 -5.07 16.76
N ALA A 11 36.13 -5.45 17.36
CA ALA A 11 34.97 -5.93 16.62
C ALA A 11 34.33 -4.77 15.85
N LEU A 12 34.40 -4.79 14.52
CA LEU A 12 33.51 -4.03 13.66
C LEU A 12 32.07 -4.54 13.89
N VAL A 13 31.27 -3.76 14.63
CA VAL A 13 29.83 -3.93 14.64
C VAL A 13 29.30 -3.29 13.37
N GLY A 14 29.15 -4.10 12.31
CA GLY A 14 28.37 -3.74 11.14
C GLY A 14 26.90 -3.67 11.55
N ILE A 15 26.41 -2.47 11.84
CA ILE A 15 24.99 -2.20 11.96
C ILE A 15 24.42 -2.27 10.54
N SER A 16 23.95 -3.45 10.14
CA SER A 16 23.02 -3.59 9.03
C SER A 16 21.73 -2.89 9.43
N ALA A 17 21.62 -1.61 9.09
CA ALA A 17 20.36 -0.90 9.13
C ALA A 17 19.45 -1.56 8.10
N ALA A 18 18.52 -2.38 8.58
CA ALA A 18 17.39 -2.85 7.81
C ALA A 18 16.66 -1.61 7.27
N GLN A 19 16.76 -1.38 5.96
CA GLN A 19 16.04 -0.33 5.26
C GLN A 19 14.55 -0.68 5.27
N GLY A 20 13.85 -0.30 6.35
CA GLY A 20 12.41 -0.16 6.33
C GLY A 20 12.07 1.06 5.49
N GLY A 21 11.89 0.87 4.17
CA GLY A 21 11.42 1.93 3.29
C GLY A 21 10.05 2.41 3.76
N SER A 22 9.95 3.69 4.13
CA SER A 22 8.67 4.34 4.39
C SER A 22 7.76 4.17 3.17
N PRO A 23 6.46 3.89 3.36
CA PRO A 23 5.54 3.75 2.23
C PRO A 23 5.54 5.05 1.41
N SER A 24 5.76 4.93 0.11
CA SER A 24 5.63 6.01 -0.87
C SER A 24 4.48 5.69 -1.83
N GLY A 25 3.90 6.71 -2.48
CA GLY A 25 2.79 6.53 -3.44
C GLY A 25 1.38 6.45 -2.81
N PRO A 26 0.40 5.78 -3.46
CA PRO A 26 -1.00 5.72 -3.02
C PRO A 26 -1.20 5.24 -1.58
N PHE A 27 -0.35 4.33 -1.08
CA PHE A 27 -0.41 3.84 0.31
C PHE A 27 -0.15 4.91 1.37
N ALA A 28 0.60 5.97 1.04
CA ALA A 28 0.98 7.02 1.99
C ALA A 28 0.04 8.24 1.95
N THR A 29 -0.72 8.39 0.87
CA THR A 29 -1.36 9.67 0.53
C THR A 29 -2.89 9.62 0.46
N THR A 30 -3.52 8.44 0.54
CA THR A 30 -4.98 8.33 0.39
C THR A 30 -5.53 7.15 1.18
N GLY A 31 -6.38 7.43 2.18
CA GLY A 31 -7.21 6.41 2.82
C GLY A 31 -8.28 5.90 1.84
N PRO A 32 -8.72 4.63 1.94
CA PRO A 32 -9.67 4.08 0.99
C PRO A 32 -11.09 4.57 1.30
N ASP A 33 -11.80 5.03 0.28
CA ASP A 33 -13.25 5.26 0.37
C ASP A 33 -14.02 3.95 0.29
N VAL A 34 -13.46 2.99 -0.44
CA VAL A 34 -14.01 1.65 -0.66
C VAL A 34 -12.91 0.62 -0.46
N SER A 35 -13.18 -0.39 0.35
CA SER A 35 -12.35 -1.59 0.49
C SER A 35 -13.04 -2.76 -0.21
N VAL A 36 -12.29 -3.50 -1.02
CA VAL A 36 -12.74 -4.67 -1.77
C VAL A 36 -11.85 -5.83 -1.37
N VAL A 37 -12.44 -6.92 -0.93
CA VAL A 37 -11.75 -8.19 -0.69
C VAL A 37 -12.30 -9.20 -1.66
N ILE A 38 -11.40 -9.88 -2.37
CA ILE A 38 -11.71 -10.82 -3.43
C ILE A 38 -11.07 -12.14 -3.04
N THR A 39 -11.89 -13.17 -2.89
CA THR A 39 -11.46 -14.53 -2.58
C THR A 39 -11.97 -15.46 -3.67
N GLU A 40 -11.08 -16.21 -4.31
CA GLU A 40 -11.51 -17.21 -5.28
C GLU A 40 -12.22 -18.37 -4.57
N HIS A 41 -13.40 -18.73 -5.05
CA HIS A 41 -14.13 -19.91 -4.59
C HIS A 41 -13.74 -21.14 -5.40
N ALA A 42 -13.81 -22.34 -4.80
CA ALA A 42 -13.42 -23.61 -5.42
C ALA A 42 -14.18 -23.96 -6.73
N THR A 43 -15.31 -23.30 -6.99
CA THR A 43 -16.13 -23.46 -8.19
C THR A 43 -15.70 -22.54 -9.34
N GLY A 44 -14.62 -21.74 -9.17
CA GLY A 44 -14.10 -20.80 -10.17
C GLY A 44 -14.79 -19.44 -10.20
N ALA A 45 -15.66 -19.15 -9.22
CA ALA A 45 -16.29 -17.84 -9.06
C ALA A 45 -15.51 -17.03 -8.02
N ASP A 46 -15.40 -15.73 -8.22
CA ASP A 46 -14.78 -14.81 -7.27
C ASP A 46 -15.84 -14.32 -6.27
N ILE A 47 -15.64 -14.61 -4.99
CA ILE A 47 -16.44 -14.05 -3.91
C ILE A 47 -15.87 -12.68 -3.59
N VAL A 48 -16.71 -11.66 -3.69
CA VAL A 48 -16.32 -10.28 -3.47
C VAL A 48 -17.06 -9.74 -2.27
N GLU A 49 -16.30 -9.19 -1.32
CA GLU A 49 -16.80 -8.38 -0.23
C GLU A 49 -16.38 -6.93 -0.43
N ILE A 50 -17.35 -6.02 -0.49
CA ILE A 50 -17.11 -4.58 -0.60
C ILE A 50 -17.56 -3.92 0.69
N THR A 51 -16.73 -3.03 1.22
CA THR A 51 -17.03 -2.18 2.38
C THR A 51 -16.85 -0.72 1.98
N ALA A 52 -17.90 0.08 2.10
CA ALA A 52 -17.79 1.53 1.98
C ALA A 52 -17.39 2.12 3.33
N THR A 53 -16.31 2.90 3.36
CA THR A 53 -15.75 3.46 4.60
C THR A 53 -16.62 4.57 5.20
N ARG A 54 -17.50 5.17 4.40
CA ARG A 54 -18.41 6.25 4.83
C ARG A 54 -19.70 5.66 5.38
N ALA A 55 -20.11 6.12 6.56
CA ALA A 55 -21.32 5.63 7.22
C ALA A 55 -22.59 5.86 6.39
N GLU A 56 -22.70 7.00 5.69
CA GLU A 56 -23.89 7.38 4.92
C GLU A 56 -23.78 7.04 3.43
N TYR A 57 -22.97 6.05 3.05
CA TYR A 57 -22.86 5.65 1.65
C TYR A 57 -24.19 5.04 1.15
N PRO A 58 -24.79 5.52 0.05
CA PRO A 58 -26.11 5.02 -0.36
C PRO A 58 -26.08 3.58 -0.85
N ALA A 59 -26.95 2.73 -0.29
CA ALA A 59 -27.08 1.32 -0.69
C ALA A 59 -27.42 1.12 -2.17
N ALA A 60 -28.30 1.97 -2.72
CA ALA A 60 -28.66 1.95 -4.13
C ALA A 60 -27.46 2.29 -5.04
N LEU A 61 -26.61 3.25 -4.63
CA LEU A 61 -25.41 3.62 -5.38
C LEU A 61 -24.40 2.47 -5.40
N LEU A 62 -24.13 1.86 -4.24
CA LEU A 62 -23.23 0.71 -4.15
C LEU A 62 -23.73 -0.45 -5.03
N SER A 63 -25.03 -0.73 -4.99
CA SER A 63 -25.66 -1.78 -5.82
C SER A 63 -25.55 -1.48 -7.32
N GLN A 64 -25.67 -0.21 -7.71
CA GLN A 64 -25.49 0.24 -9.09
C GLN A 64 -24.04 0.07 -9.54
N GLN A 65 -23.06 0.44 -8.71
CA GLN A 65 -21.63 0.27 -9.00
C GLN A 65 -21.26 -1.21 -9.14
N ILE A 66 -21.79 -2.08 -8.29
CA ILE A 66 -21.60 -3.54 -8.41
C ILE A 66 -22.22 -4.08 -9.70
N SER A 67 -23.42 -3.60 -10.07
CA SER A 67 -24.02 -3.94 -11.36
C SER A 67 -23.16 -3.46 -12.54
N ALA A 68 -22.54 -2.28 -12.43
CA ALA A 68 -21.64 -1.75 -13.45
C ALA A 68 -20.34 -2.57 -13.57
N LEU A 69 -19.79 -3.02 -12.44
CA LEU A 69 -18.66 -3.95 -12.40
C LEU A 69 -18.95 -5.21 -13.23
N GLY A 70 -20.13 -5.80 -13.04
CA GLY A 70 -20.51 -6.99 -13.81
C GLY A 70 -20.59 -6.74 -15.31
N LYS A 71 -21.04 -5.55 -15.73
CA LYS A 71 -21.02 -5.17 -17.15
C LYS A 71 -19.60 -5.06 -17.70
N TYR A 72 -18.66 -4.51 -16.95
CA TYR A 72 -17.25 -4.43 -17.37
C TYR A 72 -16.56 -5.80 -17.42
N LEU A 73 -16.99 -6.74 -16.58
CA LEU A 73 -16.51 -8.12 -16.58
C LEU A 73 -17.25 -9.02 -17.57
N ASN A 74 -18.33 -8.54 -18.18
CA ASN A 74 -19.26 -9.36 -18.96
C ASN A 74 -19.79 -10.58 -18.17
N SER A 75 -19.99 -10.40 -16.86
CA SER A 75 -20.50 -11.42 -15.93
C SER A 75 -21.37 -10.75 -14.87
N GLU A 76 -22.64 -11.14 -14.77
CA GLU A 76 -23.55 -10.52 -13.80
C GLU A 76 -23.25 -10.96 -12.36
N PRO A 77 -23.26 -10.04 -11.38
CA PRO A 77 -23.10 -10.38 -9.98
C PRO A 77 -24.23 -11.29 -9.50
N ARG A 78 -23.86 -12.39 -8.84
CA ARG A 78 -24.79 -13.38 -8.29
C ARG A 78 -24.87 -13.24 -6.77
N VAL A 79 -26.06 -13.52 -6.24
CA VAL A 79 -26.32 -13.53 -4.78
C VAL A 79 -25.91 -12.20 -4.11
N LEU A 80 -26.15 -11.08 -4.80
CA LEU A 80 -25.84 -9.75 -4.26
C LEU A 80 -26.66 -9.49 -3.00
N ARG A 81 -25.94 -9.25 -1.90
CA ARG A 81 -26.51 -8.82 -0.62
C ARG A 81 -25.83 -7.54 -0.21
N VAL A 82 -26.61 -6.49 0.00
CA VAL A 82 -26.15 -5.23 0.57
C VAL A 82 -26.75 -5.09 1.97
N PHE A 83 -25.91 -4.81 2.96
CA PHE A 83 -26.31 -4.74 4.35
C PHE A 83 -25.43 -3.75 5.13
N GLU A 84 -25.98 -3.19 6.19
CA GLU A 84 -25.20 -2.38 7.13
C GLU A 84 -24.56 -3.29 8.17
N GLN A 85 -23.28 -3.06 8.45
CA GLN A 85 -22.57 -3.70 9.55
C GLN A 85 -22.15 -2.62 10.55
N SER A 86 -22.61 -2.75 11.78
CA SER A 86 -22.19 -1.89 12.90
C SER A 86 -21.16 -2.63 13.76
N LEU A 87 -20.02 -1.97 14.03
CA LEU A 87 -19.03 -2.48 14.99
C LEU A 87 -19.43 -2.14 16.44
N ASP A 88 -20.25 -1.11 16.63
CA ASP A 88 -20.78 -0.68 17.92
C ASP A 88 -22.21 -0.15 17.70
N PRO A 89 -23.24 -0.90 18.17
CA PRO A 89 -24.64 -0.52 17.99
C PRO A 89 -25.01 0.86 18.56
N GLU A 90 -24.25 1.36 19.54
CA GLU A 90 -24.50 2.66 20.17
C GLU A 90 -23.82 3.82 19.41
N ASN A 91 -22.90 3.52 18.50
CA ASN A 91 -22.13 4.51 17.76
C ASN A 91 -22.33 4.39 16.24
N GLN A 92 -23.26 5.19 15.70
CA GLN A 92 -23.59 5.23 14.27
C GLN A 92 -22.39 5.55 13.36
N ARG A 93 -21.32 6.16 13.88
CA ARG A 93 -20.08 6.43 13.11
C ARG A 93 -19.24 5.18 12.86
N LEU A 94 -19.53 4.09 13.58
CA LEU A 94 -18.90 2.77 13.42
C LEU A 94 -19.80 1.80 12.65
N SER A 95 -20.79 2.33 11.93
CA SER A 95 -21.59 1.59 10.96
C SER A 95 -21.06 1.80 9.55
N PHE A 96 -20.97 0.72 8.79
CA PHE A 96 -20.44 0.69 7.43
C PHE A 96 -21.40 -0.04 6.52
N LEU A 97 -21.57 0.45 5.31
CA LEU A 97 -22.31 -0.27 4.29
C LEU A 97 -21.40 -1.34 3.67
N LYS A 98 -21.88 -2.58 3.65
CA LYS A 98 -21.20 -3.72 3.06
C LYS A 98 -22.03 -4.36 1.96
N ALA A 99 -21.34 -4.98 1.02
CA ALA A 99 -21.95 -5.82 0.01
C ALA A 99 -21.16 -7.11 -0.17
N THR A 100 -21.86 -8.22 -0.37
CA THR A 100 -21.26 -9.52 -0.71
C THR A 100 -21.95 -10.06 -1.96
N PHE A 101 -21.17 -10.57 -2.91
CA PHE A 101 -21.66 -11.19 -4.12
C PHE A 101 -20.61 -12.13 -4.72
N ALA A 102 -21.02 -12.95 -5.68
CA ALA A 102 -20.11 -13.72 -6.51
C ALA A 102 -20.10 -13.16 -7.95
N VAL A 103 -18.93 -13.06 -8.57
CA VAL A 103 -18.78 -12.66 -9.98
C VAL A 103 -17.63 -13.45 -10.61
N ASP A 104 -17.58 -13.55 -11.92
CA ASP A 104 -16.46 -14.23 -12.59
C ASP A 104 -15.51 -13.22 -13.23
N GLY A 105 -14.23 -13.56 -13.24
CA GLY A 105 -13.24 -12.90 -14.09
C GLY A 105 -12.46 -11.77 -13.41
N LEU A 106 -12.59 -11.55 -12.10
CA LEU A 106 -11.67 -10.66 -11.38
C LEU A 106 -10.29 -11.30 -11.22
N ILE A 107 -10.25 -12.63 -11.06
CA ILE A 107 -9.04 -13.43 -10.99
C ILE A 107 -8.98 -14.34 -12.23
N ASP A 108 -7.87 -14.31 -12.95
CA ASP A 108 -7.53 -15.32 -13.95
C ASP A 108 -6.20 -15.96 -13.58
N ARG A 109 -6.26 -17.05 -12.80
CA ARG A 109 -5.07 -17.81 -12.38
C ARG A 109 -4.33 -18.47 -13.54
N ARG A 110 -5.00 -18.76 -14.66
CA ARG A 110 -4.36 -19.38 -15.82
C ARG A 110 -3.41 -18.40 -16.49
N LEU A 111 -3.80 -17.14 -16.55
CA LEU A 111 -2.99 -16.05 -17.10
C LEU A 111 -2.16 -15.32 -16.02
N GLY A 112 -2.44 -15.58 -14.73
CA GLY A 112 -1.84 -14.86 -13.62
C GLY A 112 -2.24 -13.39 -13.60
N VAL A 113 -3.48 -13.08 -13.98
CA VAL A 113 -4.01 -11.73 -14.13
C VAL A 113 -4.99 -11.41 -13.00
N LEU A 114 -4.83 -10.23 -12.41
CA LEU A 114 -5.73 -9.67 -11.40
C LEU A 114 -6.35 -8.39 -11.97
N ARG A 115 -7.65 -8.42 -12.29
CA ARG A 115 -8.29 -7.35 -13.07
C ARG A 115 -8.66 -6.15 -12.19
N LEU A 116 -7.82 -5.11 -12.25
CA LEU A 116 -8.05 -3.85 -11.52
C LEU A 116 -8.92 -2.84 -12.28
N GLU A 117 -8.85 -2.84 -13.62
CA GLU A 117 -9.57 -1.89 -14.47
C GLU A 117 -11.09 -1.90 -14.25
N PRO A 118 -11.77 -3.07 -14.25
CA PRO A 118 -13.23 -3.12 -14.07
C PRO A 118 -13.66 -2.53 -12.72
N LEU A 119 -12.88 -2.77 -11.66
CA LEU A 119 -13.12 -2.22 -10.33
C LEU A 119 -12.97 -0.69 -10.32
N ALA A 120 -11.87 -0.17 -10.87
CA ALA A 120 -11.62 1.26 -10.93
C ALA A 120 -12.72 2.00 -11.72
N ARG A 121 -13.19 1.41 -12.83
CA ARG A 121 -14.27 1.98 -13.65
C ARG A 121 -15.62 1.93 -12.96
N ALA A 122 -15.96 0.81 -12.32
CA ALA A 122 -17.24 0.61 -11.65
C ALA A 122 -17.50 1.65 -10.55
N PHE A 123 -16.44 2.12 -9.88
CA PHE A 123 -16.53 3.09 -8.79
C PHE A 123 -16.29 4.55 -9.20
N ALA A 124 -15.92 4.81 -10.46
CA ALA A 124 -15.78 6.16 -10.98
C ALA A 124 -17.15 6.80 -11.30
N GLY A 125 -17.25 8.12 -11.13
CA GLY A 125 -18.40 8.91 -11.62
C GLY A 125 -19.53 9.12 -10.62
N ALA A 126 -19.38 8.64 -9.38
CA ALA A 126 -20.32 8.94 -8.32
C ALA A 126 -20.31 10.46 -7.99
N ALA A 127 -21.50 11.06 -7.95
CA ALA A 127 -21.64 12.48 -7.64
C ALA A 127 -21.24 12.79 -6.18
N SER A 128 -20.80 14.03 -5.95
CA SER A 128 -20.54 14.54 -4.59
C SER A 128 -21.80 14.43 -3.72
N PRO A 129 -21.69 14.03 -2.44
CA PRO A 129 -20.47 13.76 -1.70
C PRO A 129 -19.89 12.36 -1.91
N ASN A 130 -20.58 11.45 -2.62
CA ASN A 130 -20.27 10.01 -2.71
C ASN A 130 -19.17 9.61 -3.70
N THR A 131 -18.44 10.60 -4.23
CA THR A 131 -17.32 10.41 -5.15
C THR A 131 -16.22 9.54 -4.54
N VAL A 132 -15.81 8.47 -5.20
CA VAL A 132 -14.73 7.58 -4.76
C VAL A 132 -13.40 8.06 -5.33
N GLN A 133 -12.42 8.33 -4.47
CA GLN A 133 -11.06 8.73 -4.85
C GLN A 133 -10.06 7.63 -4.56
N GLY A 134 -10.26 6.84 -3.50
CA GLY A 134 -9.38 5.75 -3.12
C GLY A 134 -10.09 4.40 -3.06
N LEU A 135 -9.52 3.39 -3.71
CA LEU A 135 -9.88 1.99 -3.51
C LEU A 135 -8.73 1.22 -2.86
N SER A 136 -9.07 0.35 -1.93
CA SER A 136 -8.21 -0.74 -1.45
C SER A 136 -8.76 -2.04 -2.01
N VAL A 137 -7.96 -2.80 -2.76
CA VAL A 137 -8.39 -4.08 -3.35
C VAL A 137 -7.45 -5.16 -2.86
N ILE A 138 -7.97 -6.17 -2.17
CA ILE A 138 -7.21 -7.29 -1.65
C ILE A 138 -7.62 -8.54 -2.43
N PHE A 139 -6.67 -9.18 -3.08
CA PHE A 139 -6.83 -10.52 -3.63
C PHE A 139 -6.29 -11.52 -2.60
N ASP A 140 -7.20 -12.12 -1.87
CA ASP A 140 -6.92 -13.02 -0.74
C ASP A 140 -6.42 -14.38 -1.24
N GLY A 141 -5.36 -14.88 -0.63
CA GLY A 141 -4.69 -16.13 -1.00
C GLY A 141 -3.83 -16.06 -2.28
N GLU A 142 -3.88 -14.97 -3.05
CA GLU A 142 -3.10 -14.83 -4.28
C GLU A 142 -1.63 -14.51 -4.02
N LEU A 143 -0.74 -15.04 -4.85
CA LEU A 143 0.70 -14.83 -4.79
C LEU A 143 1.19 -14.06 -6.02
N PRO A 144 2.17 -13.15 -5.88
CA PRO A 144 2.67 -12.39 -7.00
C PRO A 144 3.38 -13.28 -8.02
N THR A 145 3.11 -13.02 -9.28
CA THR A 145 3.72 -13.63 -10.46
C THR A 145 4.51 -12.58 -11.26
N ALA A 146 5.19 -13.00 -12.33
CA ALA A 146 5.85 -12.06 -13.24
C ALA A 146 4.87 -11.11 -13.97
N SER A 147 3.60 -11.47 -14.08
CA SER A 147 2.54 -10.64 -14.67
C SER A 147 1.89 -9.68 -13.67
N THR A 148 2.16 -9.83 -12.38
CA THR A 148 1.52 -9.03 -11.32
C THR A 148 2.02 -7.59 -11.36
N ILE A 149 1.10 -6.63 -11.40
CA ILE A 149 1.42 -5.20 -11.43
C ILE A 149 1.92 -4.78 -10.05
N GLN A 150 3.16 -4.30 -9.95
CA GLN A 150 3.63 -3.73 -8.69
C GLN A 150 3.24 -2.26 -8.53
N SER A 151 3.29 -1.49 -9.63
CA SER A 151 2.88 -0.09 -9.66
C SER A 151 2.47 0.29 -11.07
N PHE A 152 1.53 1.22 -11.17
CA PHE A 152 1.10 1.79 -12.44
C PHE A 152 0.64 3.22 -12.24
N GLU A 153 0.99 4.11 -13.17
CA GLU A 153 0.67 5.53 -13.10
C GLU A 153 0.18 5.99 -14.46
N SER A 154 -0.95 6.70 -14.47
CA SER A 154 -1.47 7.38 -15.65
C SER A 154 -2.07 8.73 -15.27
N THR A 155 -2.56 9.49 -16.25
CA THR A 155 -3.32 10.72 -16.00
C THR A 155 -4.65 10.43 -15.30
N ALA A 156 -5.20 9.23 -15.47
CA ALA A 156 -6.50 8.83 -14.90
C ALA A 156 -6.39 8.18 -13.52
N VAL A 157 -5.32 7.42 -13.23
CA VAL A 157 -5.18 6.66 -11.98
C VAL A 157 -3.73 6.58 -11.49
N SER A 158 -3.56 6.24 -10.21
CA SER A 158 -2.29 5.81 -9.61
C SER A 158 -2.51 4.50 -8.86
N ILE A 159 -1.62 3.52 -9.03
CA ILE A 159 -1.74 2.18 -8.46
C ILE A 159 -0.43 1.79 -7.82
N ALA A 160 -0.52 1.22 -6.63
CA ALA A 160 0.57 0.49 -6.00
C ALA A 160 0.04 -0.83 -5.43
N GLY A 161 0.76 -1.91 -5.68
CA GLY A 161 0.52 -3.25 -5.14
C GLY A 161 1.58 -3.61 -4.10
N ARG A 162 1.18 -4.36 -3.08
CA ARG A 162 2.08 -4.95 -2.09
C ARG A 162 1.59 -6.34 -1.69
N VAL A 163 2.53 -7.18 -1.30
CA VAL A 163 2.22 -8.50 -0.71
C VAL A 163 1.82 -8.31 0.75
N THR A 164 0.70 -8.90 1.15
CA THR A 164 0.31 -9.08 2.55
C THR A 164 0.67 -10.49 2.97
N ARG A 165 1.17 -10.67 4.21
CA ARG A 165 1.60 -11.98 4.73
C ARG A 165 0.64 -12.56 5.75
N ASP A 166 -0.26 -11.75 6.28
CA ASP A 166 -1.27 -12.15 7.26
C ASP A 166 -2.49 -11.20 7.16
N PRO A 167 -3.57 -11.62 6.47
CA PRO A 167 -3.67 -12.82 5.64
C PRO A 167 -2.76 -12.74 4.40
N THR A 168 -2.34 -13.90 3.88
CA THR A 168 -1.55 -13.99 2.65
C THR A 168 -2.37 -13.49 1.48
N GLY A 169 -1.84 -12.54 0.72
CA GLY A 169 -2.52 -12.03 -0.47
C GLY A 169 -1.76 -10.88 -1.13
N ILE A 170 -2.42 -10.22 -2.09
CA ILE A 170 -1.93 -9.01 -2.73
C ILE A 170 -2.91 -7.88 -2.47
N GLU A 171 -2.45 -6.80 -1.85
CA GLU A 171 -3.21 -5.57 -1.67
C GLU A 171 -2.79 -4.53 -2.70
N TYR A 172 -3.77 -3.97 -3.40
CA TYR A 172 -3.63 -2.82 -4.27
C TYR A 172 -4.28 -1.58 -3.65
N ARG A 173 -3.60 -0.45 -3.78
CA ARG A 173 -4.18 0.88 -3.58
C ARG A 173 -4.31 1.57 -4.91
N ILE A 174 -5.54 1.90 -5.26
CA ILE A 174 -5.88 2.62 -6.49
C ILE A 174 -6.37 4.00 -6.09
N ARG A 175 -5.73 5.04 -6.61
CA ARG A 175 -6.19 6.42 -6.52
C ARG A 175 -6.77 6.83 -7.86
N LEU A 176 -8.04 7.20 -7.88
CA LEU A 176 -8.72 7.75 -9.05
C LEU A 176 -8.42 9.25 -9.14
N LYS A 177 -7.85 9.69 -10.27
CA LYS A 177 -7.56 11.11 -10.57
C LYS A 177 -8.64 11.73 -11.47
N THR A 178 -9.38 10.90 -12.18
CA THR A 178 -10.56 11.26 -12.97
C THR A 178 -11.78 10.50 -12.45
N GLN A 179 -12.97 11.07 -12.67
CA GLN A 179 -14.27 10.44 -12.38
C GLN A 179 -14.96 9.95 -13.66
N LYS A 180 -14.28 9.99 -14.80
CA LYS A 180 -14.80 9.48 -16.08
C LYS A 180 -14.31 8.06 -16.30
N ALA A 181 -15.22 7.08 -16.21
CA ALA A 181 -14.88 5.67 -16.28
C ALA A 181 -14.23 5.26 -17.61
N ASP A 182 -14.62 5.91 -18.71
CA ASP A 182 -14.11 5.68 -20.06
C ASP A 182 -12.70 6.23 -20.30
N GLU A 183 -12.16 7.07 -19.42
CA GLU A 183 -10.75 7.53 -19.45
C GLU A 183 -9.82 6.60 -18.66
N ILE A 184 -10.36 5.73 -17.80
CA ILE A 184 -9.55 4.82 -16.97
C ILE A 184 -9.08 3.65 -17.83
N ARG A 185 -7.77 3.56 -18.04
CA ARG A 185 -7.08 2.42 -18.66
C ARG A 185 -6.02 1.88 -17.71
N ILE A 186 -6.12 0.61 -17.34
CA ILE A 186 -5.15 -0.08 -16.49
C ILE A 186 -4.76 -1.37 -17.22
N PRO A 187 -3.46 -1.63 -17.46
CA PRO A 187 -3.01 -2.85 -18.13
C PRO A 187 -3.43 -4.09 -17.32
N GLU A 188 -3.60 -5.24 -17.99
CA GLU A 188 -3.96 -6.48 -17.29
C GLU A 188 -2.73 -7.15 -16.66
N SER A 189 -1.55 -6.88 -17.21
CA SER A 189 -0.30 -7.42 -16.71
C SER A 189 0.84 -6.39 -16.72
N ALA A 190 1.87 -6.65 -15.91
CA ALA A 190 3.09 -5.84 -15.89
C ALA A 190 3.79 -5.79 -17.26
N ASN A 191 3.64 -6.84 -18.09
CA ASN A 191 4.29 -6.94 -19.41
C ASN A 191 3.61 -6.07 -20.48
N GLU A 192 2.37 -5.66 -20.26
CA GLU A 192 1.59 -4.79 -21.16
C GLU A 192 1.79 -3.29 -20.88
N GLN A 193 2.69 -2.94 -19.96
CA GLN A 193 3.03 -1.56 -19.66
C GLN A 193 3.86 -0.93 -20.80
N THR A 194 3.19 -0.47 -21.85
CA THR A 194 3.82 0.21 -23.01
C THR A 194 4.13 1.69 -22.71
N GLU A 195 5.08 1.95 -21.80
CA GLU A 195 5.82 3.21 -21.51
C GLU A 195 5.09 4.55 -21.21
N PRO A 196 5.75 5.55 -20.56
CA PRO A 196 6.89 5.46 -19.62
C PRO A 196 6.40 5.55 -18.17
N GLN A 197 6.89 4.65 -17.32
CA GLN A 197 6.86 4.88 -15.87
C GLN A 197 7.59 6.20 -15.61
N ALA A 198 6.90 7.21 -15.07
CA ALA A 198 7.61 8.31 -14.44
C ALA A 198 8.54 7.67 -13.39
N PRO A 199 9.86 7.95 -13.40
CA PRO A 199 10.78 7.26 -12.54
C PRO A 199 10.33 7.43 -11.10
N SER A 200 10.10 6.32 -10.41
CA SER A 200 10.01 6.25 -8.96
C SER A 200 11.39 6.50 -8.34
N SER A 201 12.03 7.63 -8.66
CA SER A 201 13.29 8.02 -8.05
C SER A 201 13.00 8.79 -6.77
N SER A 202 12.71 8.07 -5.69
CA SER A 202 12.97 8.59 -4.35
C SER A 202 14.48 8.54 -4.08
N THR A 203 15.28 9.29 -4.85
CA THR A 203 16.63 9.67 -4.43
C THR A 203 16.51 10.95 -3.62
N GLY A 204 15.77 10.86 -2.51
CA GLY A 204 15.88 11.84 -1.45
C GLY A 204 17.21 11.57 -0.77
N GLY A 205 18.24 12.35 -1.12
CA GLY A 205 19.47 12.38 -0.35
C GLY A 205 19.14 12.57 1.14
N PRO A 206 20.01 12.10 2.06
CA PRO A 206 19.73 12.17 3.48
C PRO A 206 19.31 13.61 3.82
N PRO A 207 18.16 13.77 4.48
CA PRO A 207 17.58 15.09 4.71
C PRO A 207 18.59 15.96 5.45
N ALA A 208 18.63 17.27 5.18
CA ALA A 208 19.70 18.16 5.65
C ALA A 208 20.00 18.05 7.16
N TYR A 209 18.99 17.71 7.97
CA TYR A 209 19.15 17.47 9.40
C TYR A 209 20.07 16.27 9.74
N ALA A 210 20.16 15.24 8.89
CA ALA A 210 21.06 14.12 9.08
C ALA A 210 22.54 14.56 9.06
N TRP A 211 22.89 15.51 8.19
CA TRP A 211 24.22 16.12 8.18
C TRP A 211 24.47 17.01 9.40
N VAL A 212 23.44 17.70 9.89
CA VAL A 212 23.52 18.48 11.14
C VAL A 212 23.80 17.57 12.34
N PHE A 213 23.08 16.44 12.46
CA PHE A 213 23.32 15.47 13.54
C PHE A 213 24.70 14.82 13.44
N LEU A 214 25.18 14.50 12.23
CA LEU A 214 26.52 13.97 12.03
C LEU A 214 27.61 14.97 12.42
N GLY A 215 27.43 16.25 12.07
CA GLY A 215 28.31 17.33 12.51
C GLY A 215 28.30 17.51 14.03
N LEU A 216 27.13 17.47 14.67
CA LEU A 216 26.99 17.60 16.12
C LEU A 216 27.67 16.45 16.86
N ALA A 217 27.54 15.22 16.35
CA ALA A 217 28.21 14.04 16.91
C ALA A 217 29.75 14.17 16.84
N GLY A 218 30.27 14.71 15.73
CA GLY A 218 31.70 14.99 15.58
C GLY A 218 32.21 16.03 16.59
N ILE A 219 31.45 17.10 16.81
CA ILE A 219 31.80 18.14 17.80
C ILE A 219 31.76 17.57 19.22
N ALA A 220 30.75 16.76 19.56
CA ALA A 220 30.65 16.12 20.86
C ALA A 220 31.82 15.16 21.13
N ALA A 221 32.19 14.33 20.14
CA ALA A 221 33.36 13.45 20.24
C ALA A 221 34.67 14.24 20.39
N GLY A 222 34.84 15.32 19.62
CA GLY A 222 36.01 16.20 19.72
C GLY A 222 36.12 16.89 21.08
N ALA A 223 35.01 17.40 21.62
CA ALA A 223 34.96 17.98 22.95
C ALA A 223 35.30 16.93 24.04
N LEU A 224 34.81 15.70 23.89
CA LEU A 224 35.05 14.62 24.86
C LEU A 224 36.52 14.20 24.88
N VAL A 225 37.19 14.13 23.72
CA VAL A 225 38.64 13.89 23.62
C VAL A 225 39.43 15.06 24.20
N TYR A 226 39.04 16.30 23.90
CA TYR A 226 39.69 17.50 24.45
C TYR A 226 39.61 17.55 25.99
N PHE A 227 38.44 17.28 26.56
CA PHE A 227 38.26 17.21 28.02
C PHE A 227 39.02 16.03 28.66
N ALA A 228 39.11 14.88 27.98
CA ALA A 228 39.90 13.75 28.45
C ALA A 228 41.41 14.09 28.50
N LEU A 229 41.92 14.83 27.49
CA LEU A 229 43.31 15.29 27.45
C LEU A 229 43.60 16.40 28.48
N LEU A 230 42.67 17.34 28.72
CA LEU A 230 42.85 18.34 29.79
C LEU A 230 42.90 17.69 31.18
N ARG A 231 42.12 16.63 31.41
CA ARG A 231 42.12 15.90 32.68
C ARG A 231 43.45 15.17 32.89
N SER A 232 44.07 14.62 31.85
CA SER A 232 45.35 13.91 31.96
C SER A 232 46.53 14.85 32.23
N GLN A 233 46.48 16.10 31.75
CA GLN A 233 47.50 17.11 32.07
C GLN A 233 47.38 17.68 33.49
N ARG A 234 46.16 17.81 34.04
CA ARG A 234 45.97 18.20 35.46
C ARG A 234 46.47 17.14 36.45
N ALA A 235 46.45 15.86 36.09
CA ALA A 235 46.93 14.78 36.93
C ALA A 235 48.47 14.65 36.97
N LYS A 236 49.20 15.46 36.19
CA LYS A 236 50.66 15.37 36.03
C LYS A 236 51.42 16.62 36.47
N ARG A 237 50.80 17.50 37.26
CA ARG A 237 51.50 18.55 38.01
C ARG A 237 51.77 18.05 39.45
N PRO A 238 53.04 17.94 39.89
CA PRO A 238 53.37 17.67 41.29
C PRO A 238 52.96 18.83 42.21
#